data_AF-A0A257Z0L1-F1
#
_entry.id   AF-A0A257Z0L1-F1
#
_cell.length_a   1.000
_cell.length_b   1.000
_cell.length_c   1.000
_cell.angle_alpha   90.00
_cell.angle_beta   90.00
_cell.angle_gamma   90.00
#
_symmetry.space_group_name_H-M   'P 1'
#
loop_
_entity.id
_entity.type
_entity.pdbx_description
1 polymer ?
#
loop_
_entity_poly.entity_id
_entity_poly.type
_entity_poly.pdbx_seq_one_letter_code
_entity_poly.pdbx_strand_id
1 'polypeptide(L)'
;ALRYSAWKSVVAFGITEFILAGLIISDWPIPRDKNIPFCVSLSLLFSGWVLLRMSLMLKNLEPEVAILALPMFGQREWYDNAPVLIASGPEEKPTAPLTVRVWTPVGSADVSARRPLLDRYIAAVDKNGVISTGHAALEAPGVYISHYPALEIDRSSGDFMAMFRATKENDLVGRFQPSYAEESAGWCEADANVAFHNYSLRRLRAFWAGYRQDNTYNLTNRNCSVAVASALDAALEGAMATNYPWARLVHLMCNPDLWVAVMLRQRAETMTWTPGYALDYARALHRIVERQDLTWAQRLKGALHMFKRTLARKDAARDNLTPPSTEPAS
;
A
#
# COMPACT_ATOMS: atom_id res chain seq x y z
N ALA A 1 -18.12 -6.44 -11.86
CA ALA A 1 -17.35 -5.57 -12.79
C ALA A 1 -16.00 -5.15 -12.18
N LEU A 2 -14.90 -5.09 -12.95
CA LEU A 2 -13.57 -4.66 -12.46
C LEU A 2 -13.63 -3.18 -12.03
N ARG A 3 -13.24 -2.86 -10.79
CA ARG A 3 -13.21 -1.49 -10.22
C ARG A 3 -12.14 -0.58 -10.83
N TYR A 4 -11.32 -1.09 -11.73
CA TYR A 4 -10.26 -0.32 -12.35
C TYR A 4 -10.82 0.51 -13.50
N SER A 5 -11.12 1.79 -13.23
CA SER A 5 -11.72 2.72 -14.22
C SER A 5 -10.85 2.90 -15.47
N ALA A 6 -9.53 2.72 -15.35
CA ALA A 6 -8.57 2.87 -16.44
C ALA A 6 -8.32 1.59 -17.28
N TRP A 7 -9.17 0.56 -17.17
CA TRP A 7 -8.94 -0.71 -17.89
C TRP A 7 -8.89 -0.52 -19.41
N LYS A 8 -9.72 0.38 -19.95
CA LYS A 8 -9.71 0.71 -21.38
C LYS A 8 -8.38 1.31 -21.82
N SER A 9 -7.82 2.20 -21.00
CA SER A 9 -6.51 2.80 -21.25
C SER A 9 -5.41 1.74 -21.20
N VAL A 10 -5.44 0.82 -20.24
CA VAL A 10 -4.47 -0.28 -20.15
C VAL A 10 -4.53 -1.19 -21.37
N VAL A 11 -5.73 -1.55 -21.83
CA VAL A 11 -5.90 -2.35 -23.06
C VAL A 11 -5.35 -1.58 -24.27
N ALA A 12 -5.64 -0.28 -24.40
CA ALA A 12 -5.11 0.54 -25.48
C ALA A 12 -3.58 0.65 -25.47
N PHE A 13 -2.97 0.81 -24.28
CA PHE A 13 -1.52 0.77 -24.10
C PHE A 13 -0.96 -0.59 -24.53
N GLY A 14 -1.55 -1.70 -24.09
CA GLY A 14 -1.12 -3.05 -24.49
C GLY A 14 -1.18 -3.27 -25.99
N ILE A 15 -2.25 -2.82 -26.66
CA ILE A 15 -2.35 -2.88 -28.14
C ILE A 15 -1.24 -2.05 -28.79
N THR A 16 -0.95 -0.86 -28.25
CA THR A 16 0.12 0.00 -28.77
C THR A 16 1.49 -0.65 -28.60
N GLU A 17 1.74 -1.32 -27.47
CA GLU A 17 2.96 -2.10 -27.24
C GLU A 17 3.10 -3.26 -28.22
N PHE A 18 2.02 -4.00 -28.51
CA PHE A 18 2.05 -5.06 -29.52
C PHE A 18 2.34 -4.53 -30.93
N ILE A 19 1.75 -3.40 -31.31
CA ILE A 19 2.04 -2.75 -32.59
C ILE A 19 3.50 -2.31 -32.63
N LEU A 20 3.99 -1.66 -31.58
CA LEU A 20 5.39 -1.21 -31.48
C LEU A 20 6.37 -2.37 -31.58
N ALA A 21 6.08 -3.49 -30.88
CA ALA A 21 6.87 -4.70 -30.97
C ALA A 21 6.88 -5.29 -32.39
N GLY A 22 5.74 -5.30 -33.07
CA GLY A 22 5.63 -5.72 -34.47
C GLY A 22 6.48 -4.85 -35.41
N LEU A 23 6.43 -3.52 -35.23
CA LEU A 23 7.24 -2.57 -36.01
C LEU A 23 8.74 -2.81 -35.79
N ILE A 24 9.16 -2.97 -34.53
CA ILE A 24 10.55 -3.27 -34.15
C ILE A 24 11.04 -4.57 -34.79
N ILE A 25 10.20 -5.61 -34.84
CA ILE A 25 10.55 -6.91 -35.46
C ILE A 25 10.61 -6.80 -36.98
N SER A 26 9.75 -5.99 -37.59
CA SER A 26 9.67 -5.81 -39.04
C SER A 26 10.80 -4.95 -39.63
N ASP A 27 11.67 -4.38 -38.78
CA ASP A 27 12.75 -3.45 -39.16
C ASP A 27 12.26 -2.23 -39.98
N TRP A 28 10.98 -1.88 -39.80
CA TRP A 28 10.28 -0.75 -40.42
C TRP A 28 9.35 -0.10 -39.37
N PRO A 29 9.28 1.24 -39.24
CA PRO A 29 9.91 2.27 -40.08
C PRO A 29 11.35 2.63 -39.63
N ILE A 30 11.83 2.05 -38.54
CA ILE A 30 13.13 2.35 -37.94
C ILE A 30 14.07 1.16 -38.16
N PRO A 31 15.26 1.37 -38.75
CA PRO A 31 16.24 0.30 -38.92
C PRO A 31 16.70 -0.28 -37.58
N ARG A 32 17.10 -1.56 -37.59
CA ARG A 32 17.38 -2.35 -36.37
C ARG A 32 18.42 -1.73 -35.42
N ASP A 33 19.42 -1.06 -35.98
CA ASP A 33 20.50 -0.37 -35.24
C ASP A 33 19.98 0.80 -34.39
N LYS A 34 18.78 1.32 -34.69
CA LYS A 34 18.15 2.44 -33.99
C LYS A 34 17.05 2.03 -33.01
N ASN A 35 16.75 0.73 -32.88
CA ASN A 35 15.69 0.25 -31.98
C ASN A 35 15.97 0.61 -30.50
N ILE A 36 17.19 0.41 -30.02
CA ILE A 36 17.58 0.75 -28.63
C ILE A 36 17.43 2.26 -28.36
N PRO A 37 18.09 3.17 -29.11
CA PRO A 37 17.97 4.61 -28.85
C PRO A 37 16.53 5.10 -29.02
N PHE A 38 15.74 4.51 -29.92
CA PHE A 38 14.32 4.82 -30.07
C PHE A 38 13.51 4.44 -28.82
N CYS A 39 13.63 3.20 -28.32
CA CYS A 39 12.94 2.77 -27.10
C CYS A 39 13.35 3.61 -25.88
N VAL A 40 14.64 3.94 -25.75
CA VAL A 40 15.14 4.81 -24.68
C VAL A 40 14.55 6.22 -24.81
N SER A 41 14.52 6.78 -26.02
CA SER A 41 13.94 8.11 -26.28
C SER A 41 12.45 8.15 -25.96
N LEU A 42 11.70 7.12 -26.34
CA LEU A 42 10.28 7.00 -26.02
C LEU A 42 10.05 6.92 -24.50
N SER A 43 10.88 6.14 -23.80
CA SER A 43 10.82 6.01 -22.33
C SER A 43 11.09 7.36 -21.64
N LEU A 44 12.09 8.11 -22.11
CA LEU A 44 12.42 9.44 -21.60
C LEU A 44 11.31 10.45 -21.88
N LEU A 45 10.75 10.45 -23.09
CA LEU A 45 9.65 11.32 -23.48
C LEU A 45 8.41 11.05 -22.62
N PHE A 46 8.06 9.78 -22.43
CA PHE A 46 6.95 9.39 -21.56
C PHE A 46 7.19 9.81 -20.10
N SER A 47 8.39 9.59 -19.58
CA SER A 47 8.77 10.01 -18.22
C SER A 47 8.68 11.53 -18.07
N GLY A 48 9.19 12.29 -19.03
CA GLY A 48 9.10 13.75 -19.07
C GLY A 48 7.65 14.24 -19.14
N TRP A 49 6.81 13.58 -19.94
CA TRP A 49 5.37 13.88 -20.02
C TRP A 49 4.65 13.66 -18.69
N VAL A 50 4.92 12.54 -17.99
CA VAL A 50 4.35 12.27 -16.67
C VAL A 50 4.79 13.32 -15.65
N LEU A 51 6.07 13.68 -15.62
CA LEU A 51 6.60 14.72 -14.73
C LEU A 51 5.99 16.09 -15.02
N LEU A 52 5.85 16.46 -16.30
CA LEU A 52 5.22 17.71 -16.71
C LEU A 52 3.75 17.75 -16.26
N ARG A 53 3.00 16.67 -16.51
CA ARG A 53 1.60 16.57 -16.08
C ARG A 53 1.49 16.70 -14.56
N MET A 54 2.33 15.99 -13.80
CA MET A 54 2.36 16.07 -12.34
C MET A 54 2.69 17.49 -11.87
N SER A 55 3.66 18.15 -12.50
CA SER A 55 4.03 19.53 -12.18
C SER A 55 2.87 20.51 -12.42
N LEU A 56 2.14 20.37 -13.52
CA LEU A 56 0.98 21.21 -13.82
C LEU A 56 -0.16 20.98 -12.82
N MET A 57 -0.40 19.73 -12.43
CA MET A 57 -1.40 19.38 -11.42
C MET A 57 -1.05 19.97 -10.05
N LEU A 58 0.22 19.86 -9.61
CA LEU A 58 0.69 20.44 -8.35
C LEU A 58 0.65 21.97 -8.36
N LYS A 59 0.95 22.61 -9.51
CA LYS A 59 0.89 24.08 -9.64
C LYS A 59 -0.53 24.62 -9.45
N ASN A 60 -1.52 23.87 -9.89
CA ASN A 60 -2.94 24.25 -9.79
C ASN A 60 -3.63 23.68 -8.54
N LEU A 61 -2.89 22.95 -7.70
CA LEU A 61 -3.43 22.41 -6.45
C LEU A 61 -3.66 23.55 -5.47
N GLU A 62 -4.89 23.69 -5.00
CA GLU A 62 -5.20 24.68 -3.96
C GLU A 62 -4.40 24.38 -2.68
N PRO A 63 -3.96 25.42 -1.97
CA PRO A 63 -3.33 25.24 -0.67
C PRO A 63 -4.20 24.37 0.24
N GLU A 64 -3.55 23.44 0.94
CA GLU A 64 -4.18 22.54 1.92
C GLU A 64 -5.11 21.45 1.35
N VAL A 65 -5.27 21.35 0.03
CA VAL A 65 -5.78 20.11 -0.58
C VAL A 65 -4.69 19.03 -0.50
N ALA A 66 -5.07 17.82 -0.12
CA ALA A 66 -4.15 16.68 -0.09
C ALA A 66 -3.63 16.37 -1.49
N ILE A 67 -2.32 16.16 -1.64
CA ILE A 67 -1.72 15.74 -2.92
C ILE A 67 -2.39 14.45 -3.43
N LEU A 68 -2.81 13.57 -2.52
CA LEU A 68 -3.46 12.30 -2.83
C LEU A 68 -4.87 12.46 -3.42
N ALA A 69 -5.48 13.64 -3.32
CA ALA A 69 -6.74 13.96 -3.98
C ALA A 69 -6.57 14.27 -5.48
N LEU A 70 -5.32 14.43 -5.96
CA LEU A 70 -5.08 14.65 -7.38
C LEU A 70 -5.51 13.41 -8.21
N PRO A 71 -6.13 13.60 -9.39
CA PRO A 71 -6.56 12.49 -10.26
C PRO A 71 -5.47 11.46 -10.63
N MET A 72 -4.19 11.84 -10.55
CA MET A 72 -3.06 10.95 -10.78
C MET A 72 -2.92 9.89 -9.67
N PHE A 73 -3.35 10.21 -8.45
CA PHE A 73 -3.27 9.34 -7.27
C PHE A 73 -4.66 8.81 -6.83
N GLY A 74 -5.74 9.43 -7.29
CA GLY A 74 -7.13 9.09 -6.96
C GLY A 74 -7.72 7.84 -7.64
N GLN A 75 -6.90 6.89 -8.11
CA GLN A 75 -7.36 5.72 -8.88
C GLN A 75 -8.34 4.80 -8.12
N ARG A 76 -8.51 4.97 -6.79
CA ARG A 76 -9.35 4.11 -5.95
C ARG A 76 -10.40 4.83 -5.12
N GLU A 77 -10.70 6.10 -5.41
CA GLU A 77 -11.77 6.88 -4.75
C GLU A 77 -11.65 6.94 -3.20
N TRP A 78 -10.48 6.58 -2.64
CA TRP A 78 -10.28 6.52 -1.18
C TRP A 78 -10.18 7.90 -0.52
N TYR A 79 -9.95 8.94 -1.31
CA TYR A 79 -9.71 10.32 -0.87
C TYR A 79 -10.79 11.31 -1.35
N ASP A 80 -11.74 10.86 -2.17
CA ASP A 80 -12.65 11.75 -2.94
C ASP A 80 -13.56 12.60 -2.05
N ASN A 81 -13.89 12.09 -0.85
CA ASN A 81 -14.76 12.78 0.11
C ASN A 81 -13.99 13.55 1.19
N ALA A 82 -12.66 13.60 1.12
CA ALA A 82 -11.87 14.32 2.11
C ALA A 82 -12.16 15.83 2.01
N PRO A 83 -12.54 16.50 3.11
CA PRO A 83 -12.84 17.92 3.08
C PRO A 83 -11.57 18.71 2.74
N VAL A 84 -11.74 19.77 1.95
CA VAL A 84 -10.68 20.77 1.75
C VAL A 84 -10.43 21.46 3.08
N LEU A 85 -9.18 21.44 3.51
CA LEU A 85 -8.76 22.17 4.69
C LEU A 85 -8.73 23.66 4.33
N ILE A 86 -9.50 24.47 5.06
CA ILE A 86 -9.48 25.94 4.91
C ILE A 86 -9.05 26.48 6.27
N ALA A 87 -7.76 26.45 6.56
CA ALA A 87 -7.23 26.98 7.80
C ALA A 87 -6.18 28.08 7.53
N SER A 88 -6.28 29.15 8.31
CA SER A 88 -5.35 30.27 8.28
C SER A 88 -4.35 30.11 9.43
N GLY A 89 -3.22 29.43 9.20
CA GLY A 89 -2.12 29.39 10.18
C GLY A 89 -1.24 28.14 10.12
N PRO A 90 -0.06 28.19 10.76
CA PRO A 90 0.82 27.02 10.89
C PRO A 90 0.13 25.94 11.71
N GLU A 91 0.30 24.68 11.29
CA GLU A 91 -0.23 23.54 12.03
C GLU A 91 0.51 23.35 13.35
N GLU A 92 -0.23 23.24 14.44
CA GLU A 92 0.32 22.92 15.74
C GLU A 92 0.85 21.49 15.74
N LYS A 93 2.05 21.30 16.31
CA LYS A 93 2.63 19.97 16.41
C LYS A 93 1.80 19.11 17.38
N PRO A 94 1.43 17.88 16.99
CA PRO A 94 0.69 17.01 17.88
C PRO A 94 1.49 16.71 19.16
N THR A 95 0.79 16.68 20.30
CA THR A 95 1.39 16.42 21.63
C THR A 95 1.60 14.94 21.92
N ALA A 96 0.88 14.06 21.23
CA ALA A 96 0.99 12.61 21.37
C ALA A 96 1.29 11.95 20.02
N PRO A 97 1.96 10.78 20.02
CA PRO A 97 2.30 10.10 18.78
C PRO A 97 1.07 9.53 18.08
N LEU A 98 1.13 9.49 16.76
CA LEU A 98 0.27 8.64 15.93
C LEU A 98 0.81 7.22 16.02
N THR A 99 0.00 6.26 16.47
CA THR A 99 0.40 4.88 16.65
C THR A 99 -0.34 3.96 15.67
N VAL A 100 0.42 3.30 14.81
CA VAL A 100 -0.08 2.19 13.99
C VAL A 100 -0.01 0.92 14.82
N ARG A 101 -1.15 0.26 14.98
CA ARG A 101 -1.33 -0.96 15.77
C ARG A 101 -1.64 -2.12 14.82
N VAL A 102 -0.90 -3.20 14.93
CA VAL A 102 -1.03 -4.35 14.03
C VAL A 102 -1.16 -5.62 14.85
N TRP A 103 -2.09 -6.47 14.41
CA TRP A 103 -2.23 -7.85 14.81
C TRP A 103 -1.75 -8.69 13.63
N THR A 104 -0.53 -9.23 13.71
CA THR A 104 0.00 -10.06 12.64
C THR A 104 -0.77 -11.37 12.57
N PRO A 105 -0.97 -11.96 11.37
CA PRO A 105 -1.72 -13.20 11.27
C PRO A 105 -1.11 -14.35 12.11
N VAL A 106 0.21 -14.34 12.29
CA VAL A 106 0.94 -15.31 13.12
C VAL A 106 0.75 -15.08 14.62
N GLY A 107 0.69 -13.83 15.08
CA GLY A 107 0.41 -13.53 16.49
C GLY A 107 -1.06 -13.74 16.85
N SER A 108 -1.94 -13.66 15.87
CA SER A 108 -3.38 -13.87 16.00
C SER A 108 -3.85 -15.33 15.84
N ALA A 109 -2.98 -16.28 15.52
CA ALA A 109 -3.35 -17.68 15.25
C ALA A 109 -2.44 -18.68 15.99
N ASP A 110 -3.01 -19.81 16.45
CA ASP A 110 -2.23 -20.93 16.99
C ASP A 110 -1.75 -21.87 15.85
N VAL A 111 -0.62 -21.51 15.23
CA VAL A 111 -0.11 -22.14 13.99
C VAL A 111 0.86 -23.30 14.29
N SER A 112 0.61 -24.51 13.79
CA SER A 112 1.51 -25.68 13.92
C SER A 112 2.54 -25.82 12.80
N ALA A 113 2.21 -25.41 11.56
CA ALA A 113 3.05 -25.58 10.38
C ALA A 113 3.49 -24.22 9.83
N ARG A 114 4.70 -23.79 10.19
CA ARG A 114 5.26 -22.48 9.78
C ARG A 114 5.53 -22.45 8.27
N ARG A 115 4.76 -21.67 7.51
CA ARG A 115 5.08 -21.22 6.14
C ARG A 115 5.52 -19.74 6.21
N PRO A 116 6.80 -19.46 6.50
CA PRO A 116 7.27 -18.17 7.02
C PRO A 116 7.01 -16.93 6.15
N LEU A 117 6.67 -17.12 4.86
CA LEU A 117 6.43 -16.03 3.92
C LEU A 117 4.95 -15.86 3.51
N LEU A 118 4.11 -16.90 3.57
CA LEU A 118 2.67 -16.77 3.31
C LEU A 118 1.94 -16.33 4.59
N ASP A 119 2.28 -16.95 5.72
CA ASP A 119 1.63 -16.73 7.01
C ASP A 119 1.75 -15.29 7.51
N ARG A 120 2.79 -14.56 7.09
CA ARG A 120 3.00 -13.16 7.50
C ARG A 120 2.18 -12.15 6.69
N TYR A 121 1.85 -12.43 5.43
CA TYR A 121 1.41 -11.40 4.48
C TYR A 121 0.06 -11.65 3.81
N ILE A 122 -0.52 -12.84 3.90
CA ILE A 122 -1.83 -13.11 3.28
C ILE A 122 -2.79 -13.61 4.34
N ALA A 123 -2.43 -14.71 4.97
CA ALA A 123 -3.21 -15.35 6.01
C ALA A 123 -2.34 -16.41 6.69
N ALA A 124 -2.46 -16.55 8.00
CA ALA A 124 -1.99 -17.73 8.71
C ALA A 124 -3.16 -18.71 8.84
N VAL A 125 -2.91 -20.00 8.68
CA VAL A 125 -3.92 -21.05 8.88
C VAL A 125 -3.62 -21.73 10.21
N ASP A 126 -4.61 -21.78 11.10
CA ASP A 126 -4.46 -22.46 12.39
C ASP A 126 -4.50 -23.99 12.24
N LYS A 127 -4.29 -24.72 13.36
CA LYS A 127 -4.35 -26.20 13.40
C LYS A 127 -5.68 -26.80 12.96
N ASN A 128 -6.76 -26.01 12.99
CA ASN A 128 -8.12 -26.43 12.67
C ASN A 128 -8.52 -26.05 11.23
N GLY A 129 -7.61 -25.44 10.45
CA GLY A 129 -7.87 -25.00 9.08
C GLY A 129 -8.53 -23.62 8.98
N VAL A 130 -8.68 -22.89 10.09
CA VAL A 130 -9.26 -21.55 10.11
C VAL A 130 -8.23 -20.53 9.64
N ILE A 131 -8.64 -19.70 8.70
CA ILE A 131 -7.80 -18.63 8.14
C ILE A 131 -7.80 -17.43 9.10
N SER A 132 -6.63 -16.95 9.50
CA SER A 132 -6.43 -15.67 10.18
C SER A 132 -5.76 -14.69 9.25
N THR A 133 -6.40 -13.56 8.97
CA THR A 133 -5.85 -12.52 8.09
C THR A 133 -5.10 -11.42 8.84
N GLY A 134 -5.06 -11.48 10.18
CA GLY A 134 -4.60 -10.39 11.04
C GLY A 134 -5.51 -9.16 10.97
N HIS A 135 -5.06 -8.06 11.58
CA HIS A 135 -5.77 -6.78 11.56
C HIS A 135 -4.80 -5.59 11.69
N ALA A 136 -5.22 -4.39 11.29
CA ALA A 136 -4.45 -3.17 11.45
C ALA A 136 -5.35 -1.98 11.81
N ALA A 137 -4.91 -1.17 12.76
CA ALA A 137 -5.57 0.05 13.19
C ALA A 137 -4.57 1.20 13.32
N LEU A 138 -5.07 2.43 13.35
CA LEU A 138 -4.29 3.63 13.57
C LEU A 138 -4.97 4.49 14.63
N GLU A 139 -4.19 4.94 15.61
CA GLU A 139 -4.64 5.77 16.72
C GLU A 139 -3.86 7.08 16.76
N ALA A 140 -4.56 8.19 16.96
CA ALA A 140 -4.00 9.51 17.22
C ALA A 140 -4.98 10.31 18.11
N PRO A 141 -4.59 11.48 18.66
CA PRO A 141 -5.47 12.28 19.51
C PRO A 141 -6.84 12.61 18.88
N GLY A 142 -7.88 11.97 19.43
CA GLY A 142 -9.27 12.12 18.96
C GLY A 142 -9.59 11.43 17.63
N VAL A 143 -8.72 10.54 17.15
CA VAL A 143 -8.92 9.78 15.90
C VAL A 143 -8.52 8.33 16.12
N TYR A 144 -9.48 7.42 15.89
CA TYR A 144 -9.22 5.99 15.80
C TYR A 144 -9.73 5.44 14.47
N ILE A 145 -8.85 4.80 13.70
CA ILE A 145 -9.13 4.26 12.38
C ILE A 145 -8.92 2.76 12.44
N SER A 146 -10.02 2.04 12.44
CA SER A 146 -10.07 0.58 12.38
C SER A 146 -11.34 0.20 11.65
N HIS A 147 -11.20 -0.53 10.54
CA HIS A 147 -12.30 -0.82 9.62
C HIS A 147 -12.49 -2.33 9.48
N TYR A 148 -13.63 -2.81 9.94
CA TYR A 148 -13.96 -4.23 10.04
C TYR A 148 -15.27 -4.51 9.30
N PRO A 149 -15.53 -5.74 8.80
CA PRO A 149 -16.86 -6.07 8.32
C PRO A 149 -17.88 -6.01 9.48
N ALA A 150 -19.09 -5.56 9.21
CA ALA A 150 -20.15 -5.47 10.23
C ALA A 150 -20.62 -6.85 10.70
N LEU A 151 -20.64 -7.83 9.78
CA LEU A 151 -20.90 -9.24 10.04
C LEU A 151 -19.61 -10.04 9.89
N GLU A 152 -19.40 -11.03 10.75
CA GLU A 152 -18.24 -11.90 10.63
C GLU A 152 -18.30 -12.71 9.33
N ILE A 153 -17.16 -12.75 8.66
CA ILE A 153 -16.99 -13.51 7.42
C ILE A 153 -16.70 -14.96 7.81
N ASP A 154 -17.48 -15.90 7.27
CA ASP A 154 -17.14 -17.32 7.35
C ASP A 154 -15.83 -17.57 6.59
N ARG A 155 -14.87 -18.19 7.28
CA ARG A 155 -13.50 -18.41 6.79
C ARG A 155 -13.31 -19.84 6.28
N SER A 156 -14.40 -20.58 6.06
CA SER A 156 -14.38 -21.87 5.38
C SER A 156 -13.84 -21.73 3.94
N SER A 157 -12.93 -22.63 3.56
CA SER A 157 -11.89 -22.38 2.53
C SER A 157 -12.38 -22.12 1.10
N GLY A 158 -13.61 -22.51 0.74
CA GLY A 158 -14.15 -22.36 -0.61
C GLY A 158 -14.65 -20.95 -0.91
N ASP A 159 -15.59 -20.45 -0.09
CA ASP A 159 -16.22 -19.14 -0.29
C ASP A 159 -15.27 -17.99 0.07
N PHE A 160 -14.36 -18.23 1.02
CA PHE A 160 -13.38 -17.23 1.42
C PHE A 160 -12.42 -16.83 0.29
N MET A 161 -12.02 -17.77 -0.57
CA MET A 161 -11.14 -17.46 -1.71
C MET A 161 -11.83 -16.59 -2.76
N ALA A 162 -13.14 -16.74 -2.93
CA ALA A 162 -13.92 -15.90 -3.84
C ALA A 162 -13.96 -14.44 -3.36
N MET A 163 -13.91 -14.18 -2.04
CA MET A 163 -13.91 -12.83 -1.46
C MET A 163 -12.65 -12.01 -1.75
N PHE A 164 -11.53 -12.64 -2.12
CA PHE A 164 -10.33 -11.92 -2.57
C PHE A 164 -10.47 -11.27 -3.96
N ARG A 165 -11.61 -11.45 -4.63
CA ARG A 165 -11.91 -10.70 -5.85
C ARG A 165 -12.36 -9.30 -5.45
N ALA A 166 -11.67 -8.27 -5.94
CA ALA A 166 -12.00 -6.86 -5.73
C ALA A 166 -13.24 -6.39 -6.53
N THR A 167 -14.28 -7.21 -6.61
CA THR A 167 -15.49 -6.93 -7.37
C THR A 167 -16.61 -6.42 -6.46
N LYS A 168 -17.61 -5.73 -7.02
CA LYS A 168 -18.70 -5.12 -6.24
C LYS A 168 -19.58 -6.14 -5.53
N GLU A 169 -19.62 -7.36 -6.03
CA GLU A 169 -20.41 -8.45 -5.48
C GLU A 169 -19.85 -8.96 -4.13
N ASN A 170 -18.58 -8.65 -3.84
CA ASN A 170 -17.92 -8.97 -2.57
C ASN A 170 -17.91 -7.78 -1.58
N ASP A 171 -18.70 -6.75 -1.86
CA ASP A 171 -18.87 -5.64 -0.90
C ASP A 171 -19.78 -6.06 0.24
N LEU A 172 -19.33 -5.72 1.44
CA LEU A 172 -20.05 -5.94 2.67
C LEU A 172 -20.27 -4.59 3.35
N VAL A 173 -21.25 -4.55 4.25
CA VAL A 173 -21.36 -3.43 5.18
C VAL A 173 -20.20 -3.53 6.17
N GLY A 174 -19.47 -2.44 6.33
CA GLY A 174 -18.39 -2.30 7.31
C GLY A 174 -18.84 -1.57 8.56
N ARG A 175 -18.03 -1.72 9.60
CA ARG A 175 -18.11 -1.00 10.88
C ARG A 175 -16.76 -0.38 11.19
N PHE A 176 -16.78 0.79 11.80
CA PHE A 176 -15.59 1.44 12.31
C PHE A 176 -15.53 1.26 13.82
N GLN A 177 -14.41 0.78 14.33
CA GLN A 177 -14.27 0.61 15.78
C GLN A 177 -14.09 1.98 16.46
N PRO A 178 -14.61 2.15 17.68
CA PRO A 178 -14.61 3.44 18.38
C PRO A 178 -13.27 3.79 19.03
N SER A 179 -12.57 2.81 19.62
CA SER A 179 -11.32 3.03 20.33
C SER A 179 -10.47 1.75 20.40
N TYR A 180 -9.16 1.92 20.65
CA TYR A 180 -8.26 0.78 20.85
C TYR A 180 -8.66 -0.06 22.07
N ALA A 181 -9.07 0.59 23.16
CA ALA A 181 -9.46 -0.09 24.39
C ALA A 181 -10.67 -1.02 24.17
N GLU A 182 -11.65 -0.59 23.38
CA GLU A 182 -12.81 -1.42 23.04
C GLU A 182 -12.45 -2.54 22.08
N GLU A 183 -11.60 -2.26 21.09
CA GLU A 183 -11.16 -3.28 20.12
C GLU A 183 -10.29 -4.36 20.79
N SER A 184 -9.36 -3.97 21.67
CA SER A 184 -8.50 -4.94 22.35
C SER A 184 -9.24 -5.74 23.42
N ALA A 185 -10.20 -5.12 24.13
CA ALA A 185 -11.08 -5.82 25.06
C ALA A 185 -12.00 -6.84 24.36
N GLY A 186 -12.41 -6.58 23.12
CA GLY A 186 -13.22 -7.49 22.32
C GLY A 186 -12.46 -8.67 21.71
N TRP A 187 -11.13 -8.62 21.65
CA TRP A 187 -10.31 -9.67 21.03
C TRP A 187 -8.99 -9.92 21.75
N CYS A 188 -7.96 -9.10 21.49
CA CYS A 188 -6.67 -9.12 22.18
C CYS A 188 -5.87 -7.85 21.89
N GLU A 189 -4.80 -7.62 22.67
CA GLU A 189 -3.84 -6.54 22.42
C GLU A 189 -3.06 -6.74 21.11
N ALA A 190 -2.71 -5.63 20.46
CA ALA A 190 -1.90 -5.66 19.23
C ALA A 190 -0.49 -6.19 19.48
N ASP A 191 0.02 -7.03 18.58
CA ASP A 191 1.35 -7.66 18.71
C ASP A 191 2.50 -6.80 18.17
N ALA A 192 2.19 -5.74 17.42
CA ALA A 192 3.17 -4.79 16.91
C ALA A 192 2.63 -3.36 16.88
N ASN A 193 3.48 -2.40 17.26
CA ASN A 193 3.17 -0.98 17.26
C ASN A 193 4.28 -0.18 16.55
N VAL A 194 3.90 0.86 15.80
CA VAL A 194 4.82 1.82 15.17
C VAL A 194 4.33 3.24 15.46
N ALA A 195 5.13 4.05 16.15
CA ALA A 195 4.75 5.37 16.63
C ALA A 195 5.43 6.49 15.83
N PHE A 196 4.66 7.45 15.32
CA PHE A 196 5.13 8.62 14.58
C PHE A 196 4.89 9.89 15.41
N HIS A 197 5.91 10.71 15.54
CA HIS A 197 5.88 12.02 16.21
C HIS A 197 5.83 13.16 15.19
N ASN A 198 6.34 12.95 13.98
CA ASN A 198 6.34 13.94 12.93
C ASN A 198 5.22 13.66 11.90
N TYR A 199 4.02 14.16 12.20
CA TYR A 199 2.82 13.98 11.37
C TYR A 199 1.87 15.19 11.47
N SER A 200 0.94 15.28 10.51
CA SER A 200 -0.15 16.24 10.48
C SER A 200 -1.44 15.60 11.00
N LEU A 201 -1.86 15.98 12.22
CA LEU A 201 -3.13 15.55 12.80
C LEU A 201 -4.31 16.14 12.04
N ARG A 202 -4.16 17.34 11.48
CA ARG A 202 -5.19 18.01 10.70
C ARG A 202 -5.51 17.24 9.41
N ARG A 203 -4.49 16.83 8.66
CA ARG A 203 -4.67 16.03 7.43
C ARG A 203 -5.20 14.64 7.73
N LEU A 204 -4.76 14.02 8.84
CA LEU A 204 -5.33 12.76 9.30
C LEU A 204 -6.84 12.88 9.56
N ARG A 205 -7.27 13.95 10.26
CA ARG A 205 -8.69 14.21 10.54
C ARG A 205 -9.49 14.46 9.26
N ALA A 206 -8.93 15.21 8.31
CA ALA A 206 -9.57 15.43 7.00
C ALA A 206 -9.76 14.11 6.26
N PHE A 207 -8.70 13.33 6.12
CA PHE A 207 -8.77 11.99 5.53
C PHE A 207 -9.85 11.15 6.22
N TRP A 208 -9.84 11.09 7.54
CA TRP A 208 -10.79 10.26 8.28
C TRP A 208 -12.24 10.73 8.10
N ALA A 209 -12.48 12.05 8.13
CA ALA A 209 -13.80 12.63 7.90
C ALA A 209 -14.36 12.31 6.51
N GLY A 210 -13.50 12.23 5.48
CA GLY A 210 -13.91 11.80 4.15
C GLY A 210 -14.09 10.29 4.03
N TYR A 211 -13.09 9.53 4.47
CA TYR A 211 -13.08 8.08 4.36
C TYR A 211 -14.28 7.45 5.06
N ARG A 212 -14.62 7.90 6.28
CA ARG A 212 -15.69 7.29 7.10
C ARG A 212 -17.11 7.53 6.60
N GLN A 213 -17.30 8.37 5.56
CA GLN A 213 -18.64 8.61 4.98
C GLN A 213 -19.17 7.40 4.23
N ASP A 214 -18.27 6.55 3.71
CA ASP A 214 -18.59 5.29 3.08
C ASP A 214 -18.08 4.13 3.95
N ASN A 215 -19.01 3.39 4.55
CA ASN A 215 -18.68 2.23 5.37
C ASN A 215 -18.61 0.92 4.56
N THR A 216 -18.56 0.97 3.22
CA THR A 216 -18.39 -0.23 2.40
C THR A 216 -17.08 -0.93 2.78
N TYR A 217 -17.17 -2.20 3.16
CA TYR A 217 -16.04 -3.07 3.43
C TYR A 217 -15.80 -3.99 2.24
N ASN A 218 -14.55 -4.11 1.81
CA ASN A 218 -14.14 -5.09 0.81
C ASN A 218 -12.77 -5.64 1.19
N LEU A 219 -12.67 -6.97 1.33
CA LEU A 219 -11.46 -7.64 1.80
C LEU A 219 -10.22 -7.27 0.98
N THR A 220 -10.39 -6.96 -0.30
CA THR A 220 -9.28 -6.68 -1.23
C THR A 220 -9.08 -5.19 -1.46
N ASN A 221 -10.19 -4.44 -1.62
CA ASN A 221 -10.16 -3.05 -2.08
C ASN A 221 -10.36 -2.00 -0.98
N ARG A 222 -10.96 -2.35 0.16
CA ARG A 222 -11.35 -1.38 1.20
C ARG A 222 -11.42 -2.05 2.57
N ASN A 223 -10.26 -2.49 3.05
CA ASN A 223 -10.10 -3.18 4.33
C ASN A 223 -9.39 -2.30 5.37
N CYS A 224 -9.13 -2.84 6.56
CA CYS A 224 -8.42 -2.15 7.64
C CYS A 224 -7.03 -1.65 7.22
N SER A 225 -6.27 -2.47 6.50
CA SER A 225 -4.90 -2.15 6.07
C SER A 225 -4.87 -1.07 4.98
N VAL A 226 -5.86 -1.05 4.08
CA VAL A 226 -6.08 0.06 3.13
C VAL A 226 -6.33 1.36 3.88
N ALA A 227 -7.23 1.33 4.89
CA ALA A 227 -7.56 2.50 5.68
C ALA A 227 -6.33 3.06 6.42
N VAL A 228 -5.56 2.18 7.06
CA VAL A 228 -4.32 2.55 7.78
C VAL A 228 -3.25 3.08 6.83
N ALA A 229 -2.98 2.41 5.71
CA ALA A 229 -1.98 2.87 4.74
C ALA A 229 -2.34 4.24 4.16
N SER A 230 -3.62 4.44 3.83
CA SER A 230 -4.12 5.71 3.30
C SER A 230 -4.08 6.84 4.33
N ALA A 231 -4.44 6.52 5.58
CA ALA A 231 -4.34 7.44 6.71
C ALA A 231 -2.89 7.86 6.97
N LEU A 232 -1.92 6.93 6.87
CA LEU A 232 -0.50 7.25 6.98
C LEU A 232 -0.04 8.17 5.86
N ASP A 233 -0.40 7.89 4.61
CA ASP A 233 -0.01 8.75 3.49
C ASP A 233 -0.54 10.19 3.70
N ALA A 234 -1.79 10.33 4.12
CA ALA A 234 -2.40 11.63 4.41
C ALA A 234 -1.74 12.33 5.61
N ALA A 235 -1.48 11.61 6.70
CA ALA A 235 -0.89 12.16 7.92
C ALA A 235 0.57 12.57 7.74
N LEU A 236 1.32 11.87 6.88
CA LEU A 236 2.75 12.15 6.66
C LEU A 236 3.00 13.14 5.53
N GLU A 237 1.96 13.57 4.82
CA GLU A 237 2.06 14.63 3.81
C GLU A 237 2.58 15.92 4.46
N GLY A 238 3.71 16.42 3.95
CA GLY A 238 4.38 17.61 4.48
C GLY A 238 5.29 17.37 5.69
N ALA A 239 5.34 16.16 6.27
CA ALA A 239 6.20 15.85 7.42
C ALA A 239 7.71 16.10 7.13
N MET A 240 8.09 16.05 5.86
CA MET A 240 9.44 16.34 5.38
C MET A 240 9.59 17.71 4.71
N ALA A 241 8.78 18.72 5.08
CA ALA A 241 8.98 20.09 4.62
C ALA A 241 10.37 20.64 5.01
N THR A 242 10.98 21.43 4.13
CA THR A 242 12.31 22.05 4.34
C THR A 242 12.53 23.22 3.40
N ASN A 243 13.42 24.12 3.80
CA ASN A 243 13.92 25.22 2.97
C ASN A 243 14.86 24.73 1.85
N TYR A 244 15.32 23.48 1.89
CA TYR A 244 16.21 22.87 0.89
C TYR A 244 15.54 21.67 0.20
N PRO A 245 14.45 21.86 -0.55
CA PRO A 245 13.65 20.77 -1.12
C PRO A 245 14.46 19.92 -2.10
N TRP A 246 15.32 20.52 -2.92
CA TRP A 246 16.16 19.80 -3.89
C TRP A 246 17.20 18.89 -3.23
N ALA A 247 17.90 19.39 -2.21
CA ALA A 247 18.86 18.59 -1.45
C ALA A 247 18.15 17.42 -0.75
N ARG A 248 16.96 17.66 -0.20
CA ARG A 248 16.14 16.60 0.41
C ARG A 248 15.66 15.58 -0.61
N LEU A 249 15.23 16.02 -1.79
CA LEU A 249 14.82 15.13 -2.88
C LEU A 249 15.97 14.18 -3.26
N VAL A 250 17.17 14.71 -3.50
CA VAL A 250 18.34 13.89 -3.83
C VAL A 250 18.65 12.90 -2.70
N HIS A 251 18.64 13.37 -1.44
CA HIS A 251 18.87 12.50 -0.29
C HIS A 251 17.83 11.37 -0.19
N LEU A 252 16.56 11.67 -0.45
CA LEU A 252 15.47 10.70 -0.47
C LEU A 252 15.59 9.70 -1.61
N MET A 253 15.93 10.15 -2.82
CA MET A 253 16.17 9.27 -3.96
C MET A 253 17.32 8.30 -3.71
N CYS A 254 18.33 8.70 -2.92
CA CYS A 254 19.39 7.81 -2.49
C CYS A 254 18.99 6.94 -1.28
N ASN A 255 17.94 7.27 -0.53
CA ASN A 255 17.57 6.53 0.67
C ASN A 255 16.94 5.16 0.32
N PRO A 256 17.54 4.02 0.73
CA PRO A 256 17.01 2.71 0.38
C PRO A 256 15.65 2.40 1.06
N ASP A 257 15.35 3.03 2.21
CA ASP A 257 14.06 2.85 2.88
C ASP A 257 12.90 3.41 2.04
N LEU A 258 13.15 4.46 1.26
CA LEU A 258 12.16 5.01 0.30
C LEU A 258 11.78 3.96 -0.74
N TRP A 259 12.78 3.30 -1.33
CA TRP A 259 12.55 2.28 -2.35
C TRP A 259 11.87 1.03 -1.78
N VAL A 260 12.15 0.67 -0.53
CA VAL A 260 11.40 -0.36 0.18
C VAL A 260 9.93 0.05 0.33
N ALA A 261 9.65 1.29 0.76
CA ALA A 261 8.28 1.79 0.88
C ALA A 261 7.55 1.78 -0.48
N VAL A 262 8.19 2.26 -1.55
CA VAL A 262 7.64 2.25 -2.92
C VAL A 262 7.33 0.83 -3.39
N MET A 263 8.26 -0.11 -3.20
CA MET A 263 8.07 -1.52 -3.57
C MET A 263 6.90 -2.14 -2.81
N LEU A 264 6.81 -1.92 -1.49
CA LEU A 264 5.73 -2.46 -0.66
C LEU A 264 4.38 -1.90 -1.11
N ARG A 265 4.29 -0.59 -1.34
CA ARG A 265 3.09 0.08 -1.85
C ARG A 265 2.65 -0.52 -3.18
N GLN A 266 3.54 -0.59 -4.17
CA GLN A 266 3.21 -1.09 -5.50
C GLN A 266 2.69 -2.55 -5.45
N ARG A 267 3.26 -3.37 -4.57
CA ARG A 267 2.79 -4.76 -4.36
C ARG A 267 1.44 -4.82 -3.66
N ALA A 268 1.22 -4.00 -2.65
CA ALA A 268 -0.04 -3.96 -1.93
C ALA A 268 -1.18 -3.41 -2.79
N GLU A 269 -0.91 -2.42 -3.65
CA GLU A 269 -1.89 -1.89 -4.60
C GLU A 269 -2.26 -2.92 -5.70
N THR A 270 -1.29 -3.67 -6.22
CA THR A 270 -1.55 -4.69 -7.26
C THR A 270 -2.24 -5.94 -6.74
N MET A 271 -2.04 -6.28 -5.48
CA MET A 271 -2.72 -7.39 -4.79
C MET A 271 -3.80 -6.85 -3.86
N THR A 272 -3.48 -6.79 -2.56
CA THR A 272 -4.26 -6.13 -1.53
C THR A 272 -3.34 -5.71 -0.39
N TRP A 273 -3.72 -4.64 0.32
CA TRP A 273 -3.10 -4.28 1.58
C TRP A 273 -3.47 -5.31 2.64
N THR A 274 -2.48 -5.89 3.28
CA THR A 274 -2.65 -6.81 4.41
C THR A 274 -1.93 -6.28 5.64
N PRO A 275 -2.28 -6.75 6.85
CA PRO A 275 -1.66 -6.27 8.09
C PRO A 275 -0.13 -6.37 8.09
N GLY A 276 0.42 -7.45 7.51
CA GLY A 276 1.86 -7.60 7.33
C GLY A 276 2.48 -6.54 6.42
N TYR A 277 1.83 -6.22 5.29
CA TYR A 277 2.28 -5.14 4.41
C TYR A 277 2.13 -3.76 5.05
N ALA A 278 1.03 -3.50 5.74
CA ALA A 278 0.80 -2.25 6.45
C ALA A 278 1.87 -2.03 7.53
N LEU A 279 2.22 -3.07 8.30
CA LEU A 279 3.28 -3.01 9.30
C LEU A 279 4.65 -2.69 8.69
N ASP A 280 5.04 -3.40 7.64
CA ASP A 280 6.36 -3.22 7.03
C ASP A 280 6.45 -1.89 6.26
N TYR A 281 5.33 -1.42 5.70
CA TYR A 281 5.21 -0.09 5.11
C TYR A 281 5.32 1.00 6.18
N ALA A 282 4.60 0.89 7.30
CA ALA A 282 4.69 1.81 8.43
C ALA A 282 6.14 1.88 8.97
N ARG A 283 6.83 0.74 9.12
CA ARG A 283 8.24 0.71 9.52
C ARG A 283 9.19 1.35 8.51
N ALA A 284 8.91 1.23 7.21
CA ALA A 284 9.69 1.89 6.18
C ALA A 284 9.48 3.41 6.23
N LEU A 285 8.24 3.87 6.29
CA LEU A 285 7.88 5.28 6.44
C LEU A 285 8.45 5.89 7.73
N HIS A 286 8.40 5.16 8.84
CA HIS A 286 8.97 5.60 10.11
C HIS A 286 10.47 5.88 9.98
N ARG A 287 11.22 5.01 9.30
CA ARG A 287 12.67 5.21 9.05
C ARG A 287 12.99 6.40 8.13
N ILE A 288 12.01 6.86 7.35
CA ILE A 288 12.15 7.99 6.43
C ILE A 288 11.81 9.30 7.14
N VAL A 289 10.71 9.32 7.88
CA VAL A 289 10.12 10.54 8.45
C VAL A 289 10.69 10.87 9.83
N GLU A 290 10.96 9.85 10.65
CA GLU A 290 11.57 10.05 11.97
C GLU A 290 13.08 10.18 11.86
N ARG A 291 13.64 11.07 12.69
CA ARG A 291 15.09 11.17 12.84
C ARG A 291 15.56 9.93 13.59
N GLN A 292 16.27 9.04 12.91
CA GLN A 292 16.89 7.86 13.53
C GLN A 292 18.40 7.87 13.36
N ASP A 293 19.08 7.41 14.39
CA ASP A 293 20.54 7.17 14.43
C ASP A 293 20.94 5.89 13.68
N LEU A 294 20.25 5.55 12.58
CA LEU A 294 20.64 4.42 11.74
C LEU A 294 21.74 4.85 10.77
N THR A 295 22.88 4.16 10.84
CA THR A 295 23.95 4.32 9.86
C THR A 295 23.49 3.87 8.47
N TRP A 296 24.09 4.45 7.43
CA TRP A 296 23.76 4.14 6.04
C TRP A 296 23.96 2.65 5.70
N ALA A 297 24.98 2.01 6.27
CA ALA A 297 25.23 0.58 6.09
C ALA A 297 24.10 -0.29 6.68
N GLN A 298 23.55 0.08 7.83
CA GLN A 298 22.41 -0.62 8.43
C GLN A 298 21.15 -0.47 7.58
N ARG A 299 20.90 0.73 7.03
CA ARG A 299 19.78 0.98 6.11
C ARG A 299 19.89 0.11 4.86
N LEU A 300 21.07 0.08 4.22
CA LEU A 300 21.30 -0.73 3.03
C LEU A 300 21.17 -2.23 3.31
N LYS A 301 21.75 -2.73 4.41
CA LYS A 301 21.65 -4.15 4.81
C LYS A 301 20.19 -4.54 5.07
N GLY A 302 19.43 -3.69 5.76
CA GLY A 302 18.01 -3.89 6.01
C GLY A 302 17.19 -3.92 4.72
N ALA A 303 17.44 -2.98 3.81
CA ALA A 303 16.78 -2.95 2.50
C ALA A 303 17.10 -4.19 1.66
N LEU A 304 18.38 -4.58 1.56
CA LEU A 304 18.79 -5.80 0.86
C LEU A 304 18.12 -7.04 1.44
N HIS A 305 18.01 -7.12 2.77
CA HIS A 305 17.32 -8.22 3.43
C HIS A 305 15.82 -8.25 3.05
N MET A 306 15.16 -7.10 3.02
CA MET A 306 13.77 -6.99 2.55
C MET A 306 13.63 -7.38 1.07
N PHE A 307 14.48 -6.87 0.18
CA PHE A 307 14.47 -7.23 -1.23
C PHE A 307 14.68 -8.75 -1.45
N LYS A 308 15.68 -9.34 -0.77
CA LYS A 308 15.95 -10.79 -0.86
C LYS A 308 14.76 -11.63 -0.39
N ARG A 309 14.12 -11.27 0.73
CA ARG A 309 12.90 -11.95 1.21
C ARG A 309 11.75 -11.85 0.22
N THR A 310 11.66 -10.71 -0.44
CA THR A 310 10.62 -10.38 -1.41
C THR A 310 10.81 -11.13 -2.74
N LEU A 311 12.06 -11.42 -3.11
CA LEU A 311 12.44 -12.23 -4.28
C LEU A 311 12.31 -13.73 -4.01
N ALA A 312 12.77 -14.24 -2.86
CA ALA A 312 12.62 -15.65 -2.48
C ALA A 312 11.15 -16.12 -2.47
N ARG A 313 10.22 -15.19 -2.24
CA ARG A 313 8.76 -15.42 -2.39
C ARG A 313 8.34 -15.74 -3.83
N LYS A 314 8.99 -15.16 -4.85
CA LYS A 314 8.67 -15.42 -6.26
C LYS A 314 9.03 -16.86 -6.62
N ASP A 315 10.13 -17.37 -6.08
CA ASP A 315 10.61 -18.72 -6.34
C ASP A 315 9.72 -19.75 -5.60
N ALA A 316 9.44 -19.53 -4.31
CA ALA A 316 8.54 -20.40 -3.54
C ALA A 316 7.09 -20.44 -4.09
N ALA A 317 6.59 -19.34 -4.66
CA ALA A 317 5.26 -19.33 -5.29
C ALA A 317 5.26 -20.08 -6.64
N ARG A 318 6.39 -20.13 -7.36
CA ARG A 318 6.53 -20.89 -8.62
C ARG A 318 6.67 -22.38 -8.36
N ASP A 319 7.42 -22.78 -7.35
CA ASP A 319 7.63 -24.19 -7.02
C ASP A 319 6.33 -24.86 -6.53
N ASN A 320 5.43 -24.12 -5.88
CA ASN A 320 4.11 -24.64 -5.47
C ASN A 320 3.08 -24.73 -6.60
N LEU A 321 3.38 -24.23 -7.81
CA LEU A 321 2.53 -24.34 -9.00
C LEU A 321 2.94 -25.50 -9.93
N THR A 322 4.03 -26.22 -9.61
CA THR A 322 4.38 -27.45 -10.33
C THR A 322 3.69 -28.63 -9.64
N PRO A 323 2.76 -29.34 -10.30
CA PRO A 323 2.20 -30.55 -9.73
C PRO A 323 3.32 -31.58 -9.54
N PRO A 324 3.27 -32.41 -8.48
CA PRO A 324 4.26 -33.46 -8.29
C PRO A 324 4.26 -34.34 -9.54
N SER A 325 5.45 -34.57 -10.11
CA SER A 325 5.65 -35.52 -11.19
C SER A 325 5.12 -36.87 -10.71
N THR A 326 4.03 -37.33 -11.31
CA THR A 326 3.54 -38.69 -11.11
C THR A 326 4.57 -39.64 -11.71
N GLU A 327 5.45 -40.18 -10.88
CA GLU A 327 6.19 -41.38 -11.24
C GLU A 327 5.18 -42.52 -11.45
N PRO A 328 5.22 -43.24 -12.58
CA PRO A 328 4.39 -44.41 -12.76
C PRO A 328 4.90 -45.51 -11.83
N ALA A 329 4.06 -45.93 -10.89
CA ALA A 329 4.29 -47.13 -10.09
C ALA A 329 4.35 -48.34 -11.04
N SER A 330 5.51 -48.98 -11.11
CA SER A 330 5.77 -50.28 -11.76
C SER A 330 5.40 -51.43 -10.85
#